data_AF-A0A9E2DIU7-F1
#
_entry.id   AF-A0A9E2DIU7-F1
#
_cell.length_a   1.000
_cell.length_b   1.000
_cell.length_c   1.000
_cell.angle_alpha   90.00
_cell.angle_beta   90.00
_cell.angle_gamma   90.00
#
_symmetry.space_group_name_H-M   'P 1'
#
loop_
_entity.id
_entity.type
_entity.pdbx_description
1 polymer ?
#
loop_
_entity_poly.entity_id
_entity_poly.type
_entity_poly.pdbx_seq_one_letter_code
_entity_poly.pdbx_strand_id
1 'polypeptide(L)'
;QIETQAGGGAVLYDQNTNVVFYSVAFSQNLCDAARTATPEAANLPHNTLELKMSWKVLEAQDPDNFIEMTADIDGVDGDEQLGMLGFHLAYGTPNHPELVWASFEHKDNAPACLQTDPEDKLWTMTSSDSVACIMNPTDACLTASNFNKPSNGTDTNPITGTPTNVCRVYPQGTAPIDFKGSENINNVTSMNNQAANLLPPPGSDNMLAVLSNYTNIGMLWVSDIKAPSGSPSGSSTNQRGALQLANSTMETTFQGTLKVVNNALTATPTNGNCLACHNYTPGSTAAPFTTSHIFSTIIANIKK
;
A
#
# COMPACT_ATOMS: atom_id res chain seq x y z
N GLN A 1 -1.98 14.46 14.79
CA GLN A 1 -1.16 13.33 15.32
C GLN A 1 -0.61 12.56 14.14
N ILE A 2 0.67 12.21 14.16
CA ILE A 2 1.30 11.42 13.10
C ILE A 2 0.78 9.99 13.22
N GLU A 3 -0.09 9.59 12.28
CA GLU A 3 -0.72 8.28 12.32
C GLU A 3 0.28 7.16 11.96
N THR A 4 0.21 6.06 12.70
CA THR A 4 1.04 4.87 12.53
C THR A 4 0.38 3.87 11.58
N GLN A 5 0.34 4.22 10.29
CA GLN A 5 -0.48 3.50 9.30
C GLN A 5 0.31 2.58 8.37
N ALA A 6 1.64 2.49 8.52
CA ALA A 6 2.46 1.47 7.88
C ALA A 6 2.35 0.14 8.64
N GLY A 7 1.45 -0.72 8.17
CA GLY A 7 1.25 -2.04 8.72
C GLY A 7 0.89 -2.03 10.22
N GLY A 8 1.60 -2.84 11.01
CA GLY A 8 1.33 -3.07 12.44
C GLY A 8 1.63 -1.89 13.39
N GLY A 9 1.38 -0.65 12.97
CA GLY A 9 1.66 0.56 13.74
C GLY A 9 3.06 1.13 13.52
N ALA A 10 3.69 0.86 12.38
CA ALA A 10 5.02 1.39 12.11
C ALA A 10 5.00 2.85 11.64
N VAL A 11 6.15 3.50 11.79
CA VAL A 11 6.42 4.85 11.29
C VAL A 11 7.52 4.74 10.25
N LEU A 12 7.31 5.39 9.10
CA LEU A 12 8.28 5.45 8.04
C LEU A 12 8.90 6.84 7.98
N TYR A 13 10.19 6.86 7.68
CA TYR A 13 10.91 8.07 7.31
C TYR A 13 11.52 7.84 5.93
N ASP A 14 11.38 8.82 5.04
CA ASP A 14 12.00 8.79 3.73
C ASP A 14 13.52 8.98 3.82
N GLN A 15 14.21 8.92 2.68
CA GLN A 15 15.66 9.11 2.62
C GLN A 15 16.12 10.56 2.88
N ASN A 16 15.18 11.52 2.93
CA ASN A 16 15.42 12.89 3.40
C ASN A 16 15.18 13.03 4.91
N THR A 17 14.92 11.91 5.62
CA THR A 17 14.62 11.83 7.05
C THR A 17 13.22 12.30 7.45
N ASN A 18 12.38 12.73 6.52
CA ASN A 18 11.04 13.21 6.81
C ASN A 18 10.07 12.06 7.02
N VAL A 19 9.14 12.24 7.95
CA VAL A 19 8.09 11.26 8.20
C VAL A 19 7.14 11.13 7.01
N VAL A 20 6.68 9.91 6.76
CA VAL A 20 5.60 9.66 5.79
C VAL A 20 4.26 9.91 6.45
N PHE A 21 3.44 10.75 5.84
CA PHE A 21 2.09 11.05 6.28
C PHE A 21 1.05 10.15 5.62
N TYR A 22 -0.11 10.04 6.25
CA TYR A 22 -1.21 9.21 5.78
C TYR A 22 -2.53 9.97 5.85
N SER A 23 -3.41 9.70 4.90
CA SER A 23 -4.76 10.25 4.89
C SER A 23 -5.75 9.19 4.40
N VAL A 24 -6.97 9.22 4.93
CA VAL A 24 -8.06 8.36 4.46
C VAL A 24 -9.22 9.22 3.98
N ALA A 25 -9.69 8.94 2.75
CA ALA A 25 -10.86 9.58 2.17
C ALA A 25 -11.96 8.55 1.94
N PHE A 26 -13.20 8.97 2.16
CA PHE A 26 -14.36 8.11 2.01
C PHE A 26 -15.40 8.77 1.12
N SER A 27 -16.04 7.96 0.28
CA SER A 27 -17.23 8.40 -0.47
C SER A 27 -18.37 8.83 0.47
N GLN A 28 -19.20 9.76 0.00
CA GLN A 28 -20.32 10.29 0.79
C GLN A 28 -21.31 9.19 1.20
N ASN A 29 -21.64 8.25 0.32
CA ASN A 29 -22.52 7.13 0.62
C ASN A 29 -21.91 6.16 1.66
N LEU A 30 -20.58 5.99 1.69
CA LEU A 30 -19.91 5.23 2.74
C LEU A 30 -20.00 5.97 4.09
N CYS A 31 -19.80 7.29 4.10
CA CYS A 31 -20.01 8.13 5.28
C CYS A 31 -21.46 8.05 5.80
N ASP A 32 -22.44 8.11 4.90
CA ASP A 32 -23.86 8.05 5.26
C ASP A 32 -24.20 6.68 5.84
N ALA A 33 -23.71 5.60 5.22
CA ALA A 33 -23.84 4.25 5.75
C ALA A 33 -23.29 4.14 7.18
N ALA A 34 -22.10 4.68 7.43
CA ALA A 34 -21.45 4.66 8.74
C ALA A 34 -22.23 5.43 9.81
N ARG A 35 -22.91 6.52 9.45
CA ARG A 35 -23.77 7.31 10.36
C ARG A 35 -25.06 6.59 10.71
N THR A 36 -25.62 5.83 9.77
CA THR A 36 -26.93 5.16 9.92
C THR A 36 -26.83 3.70 10.36
N ALA A 37 -25.63 3.13 10.38
CA ALA A 37 -25.42 1.73 10.74
C ALA A 37 -25.88 1.47 12.19
N THR A 38 -26.90 0.65 12.37
CA THR A 38 -27.14 -0.06 13.63
C THR A 38 -26.23 -1.29 13.67
N PRO A 39 -25.80 -1.79 14.86
CA PRO A 39 -24.75 -2.80 14.97
C PRO A 39 -25.06 -4.21 14.43
N GLU A 40 -25.97 -4.36 13.47
CA GLU A 40 -26.34 -5.65 12.90
C GLU A 40 -25.74 -5.91 11.50
N ALA A 41 -25.61 -7.20 11.20
CA ALA A 41 -25.12 -7.83 9.98
C ALA A 41 -25.77 -7.27 8.70
N ALA A 42 -25.26 -6.14 8.23
CA ALA A 42 -25.50 -5.62 6.89
C ALA A 42 -24.20 -5.59 6.10
N ASN A 43 -24.30 -5.78 4.79
CA ASN A 43 -23.23 -5.40 3.89
C ASN A 43 -23.19 -3.88 3.73
N LEU A 44 -22.02 -3.34 3.45
CA LEU A 44 -21.86 -1.97 2.96
C LEU A 44 -22.74 -1.73 1.73
N PRO A 45 -23.30 -0.51 1.56
CA PRO A 45 -23.95 -0.15 0.31
C PRO A 45 -23.00 -0.31 -0.87
N HIS A 46 -23.58 -0.59 -2.03
CA HIS A 46 -22.82 -0.61 -3.28
C HIS A 46 -22.33 0.80 -3.65
N ASN A 47 -21.33 0.84 -4.54
CA ASN A 47 -20.67 2.05 -5.02
C ASN A 47 -20.02 2.87 -3.90
N THR A 48 -19.64 2.20 -2.81
CA THR A 48 -18.85 2.80 -1.74
C THR A 48 -17.37 2.75 -2.11
N LEU A 49 -16.65 3.80 -1.74
CA LEU A 49 -15.22 3.95 -1.96
C LEU A 49 -14.54 4.36 -0.65
N GLU A 50 -13.44 3.69 -0.36
CA GLU A 50 -12.43 4.11 0.60
C GLU A 50 -11.09 4.24 -0.13
N LEU A 51 -10.40 5.35 0.12
CA LEU A 51 -9.04 5.59 -0.32
C LEU A 51 -8.15 5.77 0.90
N LYS A 52 -7.07 5.00 1.00
CA LYS A 52 -6.00 5.24 1.98
C LYS A 52 -4.77 5.66 1.20
N MET A 53 -4.18 6.81 1.52
CA MET A 53 -3.07 7.41 0.78
C MET A 53 -1.89 7.62 1.72
N SER A 54 -0.68 7.51 1.17
CA SER A 54 0.58 7.84 1.86
C SER A 54 1.31 8.95 1.12
N TRP A 55 1.97 9.84 1.85
CA TRP A 55 2.52 11.10 1.36
C TRP A 55 3.91 11.35 1.91
N LYS A 56 4.83 11.85 1.08
CA LYS A 56 6.09 12.45 1.53
C LYS A 56 5.97 13.97 1.58
N VAL A 57 6.79 14.62 2.40
CA VAL A 57 7.07 16.05 2.27
C VAL A 57 7.91 16.26 1.01
N LEU A 58 7.49 17.18 0.14
CA LEU A 58 8.23 17.54 -1.05
C LEU A 58 9.29 18.59 -0.74
N GLU A 59 10.52 18.34 -1.16
CA GLU A 59 11.63 19.27 -1.06
C GLU A 59 11.97 19.87 -2.44
N ALA A 60 12.73 20.96 -2.46
CA ALA A 60 13.05 21.67 -3.70
C ALA A 60 13.81 20.82 -4.74
N GLN A 61 14.50 19.77 -4.30
CA GLN A 61 15.21 18.82 -5.17
C GLN A 61 14.33 17.68 -5.68
N ASP A 62 13.11 17.52 -5.15
CA ASP A 62 12.23 16.46 -5.62
C ASP A 62 11.75 16.75 -7.04
N PRO A 63 11.64 15.70 -7.88
CA PRO A 63 11.12 15.86 -9.24
C PRO A 63 9.64 16.25 -9.22
N ASP A 64 9.24 17.08 -10.19
CA ASP A 64 7.83 17.43 -10.47
C ASP A 64 7.14 16.25 -11.18
N ASN A 65 6.96 15.16 -10.44
CA ASN A 65 6.42 13.90 -10.95
C ASN A 65 5.42 13.22 -10.00
N PHE A 66 5.09 13.86 -8.89
CA PHE A 66 4.13 13.40 -7.89
C PHE A 66 2.75 14.03 -8.09
N ILE A 67 1.70 13.30 -7.73
CA ILE A 67 0.42 13.95 -7.41
C ILE A 67 0.62 14.72 -6.12
N GLU A 68 0.38 16.02 -6.17
CA GLU A 68 0.69 16.91 -5.06
C GLU A 68 -0.54 17.43 -4.33
N MET A 69 -0.35 17.82 -3.07
CA MET A 69 -1.31 18.61 -2.30
C MET A 69 -0.58 19.51 -1.31
N THR A 70 -1.20 20.64 -0.97
CA THR A 70 -0.81 21.45 0.19
C THR A 70 -1.69 21.06 1.38
N ALA A 71 -1.09 20.81 2.54
CA ALA A 71 -1.79 20.32 3.72
C ALA A 71 -1.38 21.06 5.00
N ASP A 72 -2.38 21.46 5.80
CA ASP A 72 -2.19 21.86 7.21
C ASP A 72 -2.22 20.58 8.06
N ILE A 73 -1.07 20.23 8.66
CA ILE A 73 -0.87 18.94 9.35
C ILE A 73 -0.78 19.17 10.85
N ASP A 74 -1.69 18.56 11.60
CA ASP A 74 -1.70 18.60 13.07
C ASP A 74 -0.35 18.20 13.68
N GLY A 75 0.35 19.18 14.27
CA GLY A 75 1.64 19.00 14.94
C GLY A 75 2.85 19.35 14.08
N VAL A 76 2.63 19.86 12.87
CA VAL A 76 3.64 20.47 12.01
C VAL A 76 3.33 21.97 11.91
N ASP A 77 4.37 22.80 11.94
CA ASP A 77 4.19 24.26 11.89
C ASP A 77 3.97 24.73 10.44
N GLY A 78 2.73 25.08 10.10
CA GLY A 78 2.36 25.66 8.81
C GLY A 78 1.90 24.64 7.77
N ASP A 79 1.75 25.12 6.54
CA ASP A 79 1.32 24.30 5.40
C ASP A 79 2.52 23.54 4.80
N GLU A 80 2.36 22.24 4.61
CA GLU A 80 3.36 21.37 3.96
C GLU A 80 2.95 21.04 2.53
N GLN A 81 3.92 21.08 1.60
CA GLN A 81 3.73 20.58 0.25
C GLN A 81 4.02 19.08 0.24
N LEU A 82 3.05 18.27 -0.17
CA LEU A 82 3.11 16.82 -0.10
C LEU A 82 3.02 16.16 -1.47
N GLY A 83 3.78 15.07 -1.66
CA GLY A 83 3.76 14.24 -2.85
C GLY A 83 3.25 12.84 -2.54
N MET A 84 2.28 12.35 -3.32
CA MET A 84 1.66 11.05 -3.05
C MET A 84 2.63 9.91 -3.37
N LEU A 85 2.95 9.09 -2.37
CA LEU A 85 3.76 7.89 -2.55
C LEU A 85 2.94 6.71 -3.07
N GLY A 86 1.65 6.66 -2.75
CA GLY A 86 0.79 5.55 -3.17
C GLY A 86 -0.55 5.59 -2.47
N PHE A 87 -1.46 4.74 -2.95
CA PHE A 87 -2.80 4.65 -2.41
C PHE A 87 -3.41 3.26 -2.55
N HIS A 88 -4.27 2.94 -1.59
CA HIS A 88 -5.24 1.88 -1.66
C HIS A 88 -6.58 2.41 -2.14
N LEU A 89 -7.26 1.56 -2.88
CA LEU A 89 -8.64 1.74 -3.28
C LEU A 89 -9.41 0.50 -2.85
N ALA A 90 -10.45 0.69 -2.05
CA ALA A 90 -11.43 -0.34 -1.74
C ALA A 90 -12.79 0.10 -2.26
N TYR A 91 -13.32 -0.60 -3.26
CA TYR A 91 -14.54 -0.21 -3.95
C TYR A 91 -15.61 -1.29 -3.93
N GLY A 92 -16.78 -0.96 -3.38
CA GLY A 92 -17.92 -1.87 -3.27
C GLY A 92 -18.73 -1.91 -4.56
N THR A 93 -18.98 -3.12 -5.08
CA THR A 93 -19.87 -3.32 -6.24
C THR A 93 -21.04 -4.25 -5.87
N PRO A 94 -22.10 -4.33 -6.69
CA PRO A 94 -23.16 -5.33 -6.49
C PRO A 94 -22.65 -6.77 -6.43
N ASN A 95 -21.58 -7.06 -7.16
CA ASN A 95 -21.00 -8.41 -7.26
C ASN A 95 -19.80 -8.63 -6.33
N HIS A 96 -19.36 -7.59 -5.61
CA HIS A 96 -18.22 -7.63 -4.69
C HIS A 96 -18.55 -6.84 -3.42
N PRO A 97 -19.43 -7.38 -2.54
CA PRO A 97 -19.77 -6.77 -1.25
C PRO A 97 -18.59 -6.76 -0.25
N GLU A 98 -17.56 -7.57 -0.50
CA GLU A 98 -16.28 -7.58 0.21
C GLU A 98 -15.36 -6.41 -0.17
N LEU A 99 -15.80 -5.58 -1.12
CA LEU A 99 -15.02 -4.57 -1.83
C LEU A 99 -13.97 -5.20 -2.75
N VAL A 100 -13.75 -4.60 -3.92
CA VAL A 100 -12.56 -4.88 -4.72
C VAL A 100 -11.44 -3.99 -4.19
N TRP A 101 -10.34 -4.62 -3.80
CA TRP A 101 -9.17 -3.96 -3.22
C TRP A 101 -8.11 -3.80 -4.30
N ALA A 102 -7.49 -2.63 -4.37
CA ALA A 102 -6.41 -2.35 -5.31
C ALA A 102 -5.34 -1.49 -4.63
N SER A 103 -4.09 -1.70 -5.01
CA SER A 103 -2.96 -0.90 -4.53
C SER A 103 -2.21 -0.28 -5.70
N PHE A 104 -1.79 0.97 -5.51
CA PHE A 104 -0.99 1.72 -6.46
C PHE A 104 0.13 2.43 -5.70
N GLU A 105 1.27 2.62 -6.36
CA GLU A 105 2.41 3.31 -5.78
C GLU A 105 3.23 4.03 -6.84
N HIS A 106 3.98 5.04 -6.40
CA HIS A 106 4.92 5.76 -7.23
C HIS A 106 6.11 4.85 -7.59
N LYS A 107 6.54 4.91 -8.85
CA LYS A 107 7.59 4.04 -9.41
C LYS A 107 8.96 4.25 -8.76
N ASP A 108 9.15 5.36 -8.07
CA ASP A 108 10.43 5.76 -7.45
C ASP A 108 10.42 5.56 -5.92
N ASN A 109 9.41 4.89 -5.37
CA ASN A 109 9.35 4.61 -3.93
C ASN A 109 10.50 3.71 -3.48
N ALA A 110 10.60 2.52 -4.07
CA ALA A 110 11.54 1.48 -3.65
C ALA A 110 11.86 0.50 -4.79
N PRO A 111 13.07 -0.07 -4.84
CA PRO A 111 13.42 -1.10 -5.81
C PRO A 111 12.73 -2.43 -5.49
N ALA A 112 12.66 -3.32 -6.46
CA ALA A 112 12.27 -4.71 -6.25
C ALA A 112 13.38 -5.48 -5.51
N CYS A 113 13.03 -6.24 -4.47
CA CYS A 113 14.03 -6.97 -3.68
C CYS A 113 14.67 -8.14 -4.44
N LEU A 114 13.96 -8.70 -5.44
CA LEU A 114 14.33 -9.92 -6.15
C LEU A 114 14.67 -9.67 -7.62
N GLN A 115 14.71 -8.41 -8.04
CA GLN A 115 15.06 -8.01 -9.40
C GLN A 115 16.14 -6.94 -9.32
N THR A 116 16.97 -6.87 -10.35
CA THR A 116 17.96 -5.81 -10.49
C THR A 116 17.27 -4.59 -11.08
N ASP A 117 16.91 -3.64 -10.23
CA ASP A 117 16.57 -2.29 -10.67
C ASP A 117 17.85 -1.45 -10.89
N PRO A 118 17.80 -0.34 -11.64
CA PRO A 118 18.97 0.51 -11.88
C PRO A 118 19.58 1.04 -10.57
N GLU A 119 20.91 0.93 -10.44
CA GLU A 119 21.67 1.34 -9.25
C GLU A 119 21.69 2.85 -9.05
N ASP A 120 21.73 3.62 -10.14
CA ASP A 120 21.85 5.10 -10.12
C ASP A 120 20.53 5.83 -9.85
N LYS A 121 19.45 5.10 -9.57
CA LYS A 121 18.15 5.69 -9.30
C LYS A 121 18.06 6.16 -7.85
N LEU A 122 17.68 7.42 -7.65
CA LEU A 122 17.34 7.93 -6.32
C LEU A 122 15.97 7.39 -5.90
N TRP A 123 15.96 6.59 -4.84
CA TRP A 123 14.74 6.01 -4.29
C TRP A 123 14.26 6.82 -3.10
N THR A 124 12.95 7.01 -3.01
CA THR A 124 12.34 7.75 -1.90
C THR A 124 12.55 7.04 -0.56
N MET A 125 12.50 5.70 -0.56
CA MET A 125 12.51 4.88 0.65
C MET A 125 13.70 3.91 0.71
N THR A 126 14.76 4.10 -0.09
CA THR A 126 15.87 3.14 -0.12
C THR A 126 17.21 3.82 -0.31
N SER A 127 18.15 3.60 0.61
CA SER A 127 19.50 4.13 0.49
C SER A 127 20.30 3.45 -0.63
N SER A 128 21.30 4.14 -1.17
CA SER A 128 22.24 3.57 -2.16
C SER A 128 22.93 2.30 -1.65
N ASP A 129 23.33 2.28 -0.37
CA ASP A 129 23.96 1.10 0.25
C ASP A 129 23.01 -0.11 0.29
N SER A 130 21.72 0.15 0.51
CA SER A 130 20.70 -0.89 0.50
C SER A 130 20.42 -1.39 -0.93
N VAL A 131 20.40 -0.49 -1.92
CA VAL A 131 20.34 -0.88 -3.34
C VAL A 131 21.54 -1.76 -3.70
N ALA A 132 22.75 -1.37 -3.30
CA ALA A 132 23.96 -2.17 -3.51
C ALA A 132 23.87 -3.55 -2.83
N CYS A 133 23.20 -3.64 -1.67
CA CYS A 133 22.93 -4.92 -1.01
C CYS A 133 21.96 -5.81 -1.79
N ILE A 134 20.95 -5.25 -2.47
CA ILE A 134 20.07 -6.05 -3.35
C ILE A 134 20.88 -6.66 -4.50
N MET A 135 21.80 -5.88 -5.07
CA MET A 135 22.64 -6.30 -6.20
C MET A 135 23.70 -7.33 -5.79
N ASN A 136 24.31 -7.18 -4.62
CA ASN A 136 25.38 -8.04 -4.11
C ASN A 136 25.10 -8.47 -2.66
N PRO A 137 24.12 -9.36 -2.43
CA PRO A 137 23.62 -9.63 -1.10
C PRO A 137 24.59 -10.47 -0.27
N THR A 138 24.78 -10.01 0.97
CA THR A 138 25.45 -10.71 2.06
C THR A 138 24.55 -10.66 3.29
N ASP A 139 24.68 -11.61 4.22
CA ASP A 139 23.90 -11.56 5.47
C ASP A 139 24.18 -10.28 6.27
N ALA A 140 25.42 -9.77 6.20
CA ALA A 140 25.83 -8.53 6.85
C ALA A 140 25.09 -7.32 6.26
N CYS A 141 25.09 -7.16 4.94
CA CYS A 141 24.39 -6.01 4.33
C CYS A 141 22.87 -6.15 4.45
N LEU A 142 22.31 -7.37 4.39
CA LEU A 142 20.87 -7.59 4.54
C LEU A 142 20.41 -7.21 5.96
N THR A 143 21.23 -7.55 6.96
CA THR A 143 21.00 -7.14 8.35
C THR A 143 21.11 -5.62 8.51
N ALA A 144 22.13 -5.00 7.91
CA ALA A 144 22.33 -3.55 7.98
C ALA A 144 21.22 -2.76 7.25
N SER A 145 20.77 -3.25 6.09
CA SER A 145 19.70 -2.61 5.32
C SER A 145 18.37 -2.65 6.08
N ASN A 146 18.14 -3.71 6.88
CA ASN A 146 16.94 -3.88 7.69
C ASN A 146 15.64 -3.65 6.90
N PHE A 147 15.61 -4.19 5.67
CA PHE A 147 14.50 -3.97 4.73
C PHE A 147 13.14 -4.30 5.35
N ASN A 148 12.17 -3.41 5.10
CA ASN A 148 10.76 -3.61 5.42
C ASN A 148 10.48 -3.82 6.91
N LYS A 149 11.41 -3.44 7.79
CA LYS A 149 11.32 -3.58 9.25
C LYS A 149 11.49 -2.24 9.97
N PRO A 150 10.66 -1.23 9.65
CA PRO A 150 10.60 0.01 10.43
C PRO A 150 10.26 -0.25 11.90
N SER A 151 10.56 0.72 12.75
CA SER A 151 10.15 0.68 14.15
C SER A 151 8.66 1.01 14.30
N ASN A 152 8.04 0.46 15.33
CA ASN A 152 6.69 0.88 15.73
C ASN A 152 6.71 2.33 16.24
N GLY A 153 5.65 3.06 15.94
CA GLY A 153 5.50 4.43 16.43
C GLY A 153 5.23 4.51 17.92
N THR A 154 5.47 5.69 18.47
CA THR A 154 5.15 6.13 19.82
C THR A 154 4.10 7.24 19.77
N ASP A 155 3.60 7.68 20.92
CA ASP A 155 2.54 8.71 21.01
C ASP A 155 2.94 10.08 20.44
N THR A 156 4.24 10.34 20.25
CA THR A 156 4.77 11.66 19.88
C THR A 156 5.63 11.64 18.62
N ASN A 157 5.56 10.58 17.79
CA ASN A 157 6.44 10.34 16.62
C ASN A 157 7.03 11.64 16.05
N PRO A 158 8.36 11.79 16.00
CA PRO A 158 8.95 13.02 15.50
C PRO A 158 8.69 13.17 13.99
N ILE A 159 8.64 14.41 13.52
CA ILE A 159 8.48 14.73 12.08
C ILE A 159 9.72 14.34 11.25
N THR A 160 10.86 14.15 11.91
CA THR A 160 12.11 13.67 11.32
C THR A 160 12.66 12.47 12.08
N GLY A 161 13.31 11.54 11.40
CA GLY A 161 13.84 10.33 12.03
C GLY A 161 14.83 9.56 11.17
N THR A 162 15.22 8.36 11.64
CA THR A 162 16.12 7.49 10.89
C THR A 162 15.43 6.96 9.63
N PRO A 163 16.00 7.16 8.43
CA PRO A 163 15.42 6.67 7.18
C PRO A 163 15.09 5.18 7.24
N THR A 164 13.92 4.83 6.72
CA THR A 164 13.51 3.44 6.56
C THR A 164 13.95 2.94 5.20
N ASN A 165 14.60 1.78 5.15
CA ASN A 165 14.87 1.10 3.88
C ASN A 165 13.73 0.14 3.55
N VAL A 166 13.13 0.34 2.40
CA VAL A 166 12.05 -0.47 1.86
C VAL A 166 12.53 -1.10 0.55
N CYS A 167 12.09 -2.32 0.28
CA CYS A 167 12.15 -2.88 -1.07
C CYS A 167 10.87 -3.68 -1.33
N ARG A 168 10.47 -3.81 -2.59
CA ARG A 168 9.24 -4.47 -3.01
C ARG A 168 9.49 -5.96 -3.21
N VAL A 169 8.95 -6.77 -2.31
CA VAL A 169 9.18 -8.23 -2.36
C VAL A 169 8.41 -8.87 -3.52
N TYR A 170 7.15 -8.45 -3.71
CA TYR A 170 6.30 -8.87 -4.82
C TYR A 170 5.71 -7.63 -5.51
N PRO A 171 6.42 -7.02 -6.48
CA PRO A 171 6.00 -5.76 -7.11
C PRO A 171 4.65 -5.83 -7.84
N GLN A 172 4.19 -7.03 -8.22
CA GLN A 172 2.85 -7.27 -8.78
C GLN A 172 1.87 -7.87 -7.75
N GLY A 173 2.15 -7.66 -6.46
CA GLY A 173 1.35 -8.15 -5.34
C GLY A 173 1.12 -9.66 -5.34
N THR A 174 2.01 -10.44 -5.96
CA THR A 174 1.79 -11.86 -6.23
C THR A 174 3.12 -12.61 -6.18
N ALA A 175 3.16 -13.71 -5.42
CA ALA A 175 4.25 -14.66 -5.47
C ALA A 175 4.03 -15.68 -6.61
N PRO A 176 5.08 -16.18 -7.27
CA PRO A 176 4.94 -17.20 -8.33
C PRO A 176 4.21 -18.48 -7.88
N ILE A 177 4.28 -18.80 -6.57
CA ILE A 177 3.63 -19.99 -5.98
C ILE A 177 2.14 -19.79 -5.68
N ASP A 178 1.63 -18.56 -5.79
CA ASP A 178 0.23 -18.25 -5.50
C ASP A 178 -0.70 -18.91 -6.53
N PHE A 179 -1.99 -19.03 -6.18
CA PHE A 179 -3.00 -19.54 -7.10
C PHE A 179 -3.02 -18.70 -8.39
N LYS A 180 -2.70 -19.34 -9.53
CA LYS A 180 -2.53 -18.67 -10.83
C LYS A 180 -1.49 -17.53 -10.81
N GLY A 181 -0.47 -17.63 -9.95
CA GLY A 181 0.52 -16.56 -9.73
C GLY A 181 1.15 -16.02 -11.02
N SER A 182 1.66 -16.90 -11.89
CA SER A 182 2.25 -16.48 -13.17
C SER A 182 1.25 -15.77 -14.10
N GLU A 183 -0.01 -16.20 -14.12
CA GLU A 183 -1.07 -15.55 -14.91
C GLU A 183 -1.36 -14.15 -14.36
N ASN A 184 -1.47 -14.01 -13.04
CA ASN A 184 -1.75 -12.73 -12.40
C ASN A 184 -0.59 -11.72 -12.58
N ILE A 185 0.66 -12.16 -12.39
CA ILE A 185 1.85 -11.33 -12.62
C ILE A 185 1.86 -10.80 -14.06
N ASN A 186 1.58 -11.66 -15.04
CA ASN A 186 1.52 -11.26 -16.45
C ASN A 186 0.37 -10.29 -16.73
N ASN A 187 -0.80 -10.51 -16.14
CA ASN A 187 -1.95 -9.63 -16.30
C ASN A 187 -1.68 -8.23 -15.74
N VAL A 188 -1.14 -8.13 -14.51
CA VAL A 188 -0.77 -6.84 -13.89
C VAL A 188 0.30 -6.13 -14.72
N THR A 189 1.34 -6.85 -15.15
CA THR A 189 2.40 -6.29 -16.00
C THR A 189 1.83 -5.75 -17.32
N SER A 190 0.97 -6.54 -17.98
CA SER A 190 0.31 -6.14 -19.22
C SER A 190 -0.61 -4.94 -19.02
N MET A 191 -1.36 -4.90 -17.93
CA MET A 191 -2.26 -3.79 -17.61
C MET A 191 -1.49 -2.49 -17.37
N ASN A 192 -0.38 -2.53 -16.64
CA ASN A 192 0.49 -1.36 -16.46
C ASN A 192 1.09 -0.87 -17.77
N ASN A 193 1.56 -1.79 -18.62
CA ASN A 193 2.08 -1.43 -19.95
C ASN A 193 1.00 -0.79 -20.84
N GLN A 194 -0.22 -1.33 -20.82
CA GLN A 194 -1.35 -0.75 -21.54
C GLN A 194 -1.73 0.63 -21.00
N ALA A 195 -1.80 0.79 -19.67
CA ALA A 195 -2.09 2.06 -19.04
C ALA A 195 -1.05 3.13 -19.40
N ALA A 196 0.24 2.77 -19.40
CA ALA A 196 1.32 3.68 -19.80
C ALA A 196 1.18 4.17 -21.25
N ASN A 197 0.59 3.38 -22.15
CA ASN A 197 0.32 3.79 -23.53
C ASN A 197 -0.94 4.64 -23.69
N LEU A 198 -1.85 4.61 -22.72
CA LEU A 198 -3.10 5.40 -22.72
C LEU A 198 -2.93 6.75 -22.00
N LEU A 199 -2.01 6.82 -21.04
CA LEU A 199 -1.72 8.03 -20.32
C LEU A 199 -0.94 9.03 -21.18
N PRO A 200 -1.15 10.35 -20.96
CA PRO A 200 -0.31 11.36 -21.58
C PRO A 200 1.17 11.12 -21.25
N PRO A 201 2.09 11.46 -22.16
CA PRO A 201 3.52 11.31 -21.89
C PRO A 201 3.95 12.18 -20.69
N PRO A 202 4.95 11.73 -19.91
CA PRO A 202 5.53 12.53 -18.82
C PRO A 202 5.94 13.93 -19.31
N GLY A 203 5.64 14.96 -18.50
CA GLY A 203 6.00 16.35 -18.80
C GLY A 203 5.09 17.05 -19.83
N SER A 204 3.98 16.42 -20.24
CA SER A 204 2.94 17.13 -21.01
C SER A 204 2.07 18.01 -20.11
N ASP A 205 1.49 19.08 -20.66
CA ASP A 205 0.58 20.00 -19.95
C ASP A 205 -0.75 19.35 -19.49
N ASN A 206 -0.90 18.04 -19.67
CA ASN A 206 -2.08 17.31 -19.25
C ASN A 206 -1.94 16.88 -17.79
N MET A 207 -2.90 17.25 -16.95
CA MET A 207 -2.91 16.88 -15.52
C MET A 207 -2.82 15.37 -15.26
N LEU A 208 -3.19 14.53 -16.23
CA LEU A 208 -3.11 13.06 -16.10
C LEU A 208 -1.70 12.52 -16.42
N ALA A 209 -0.79 13.32 -16.96
CA ALA A 209 0.59 12.91 -17.27
C ALA A 209 1.31 12.39 -16.02
N VAL A 210 1.05 12.98 -14.86
CA VAL A 210 1.63 12.59 -13.57
C VAL A 210 1.32 11.13 -13.19
N LEU A 211 0.17 10.60 -13.64
CA LEU A 211 -0.22 9.20 -13.39
C LEU A 211 0.73 8.21 -14.05
N SER A 212 1.48 8.63 -15.08
CA SER A 212 2.50 7.79 -15.72
C SER A 212 3.65 7.45 -14.77
N ASN A 213 3.79 8.14 -13.64
CA ASN A 213 4.78 7.85 -12.60
C ASN A 213 4.28 6.88 -11.53
N TYR A 214 3.02 6.43 -11.63
CA TYR A 214 2.43 5.45 -10.73
C TYR A 214 2.23 4.11 -11.43
N THR A 215 2.23 3.03 -10.65
CA THR A 215 1.96 1.68 -11.14
C THR A 215 0.87 1.02 -10.32
N ASN A 216 0.02 0.23 -10.98
CA ASN A 216 -0.84 -0.72 -10.30
C ASN A 216 0.02 -1.88 -9.77
N ILE A 217 -0.10 -2.18 -8.49
CA ILE A 217 0.54 -3.33 -7.87
C ILE A 217 -0.31 -4.58 -8.11
N GLY A 218 -1.63 -4.44 -7.96
CA GLY A 218 -2.57 -5.52 -8.22
C GLY A 218 -3.96 -5.20 -7.69
N MET A 219 -4.83 -6.21 -7.77
CA MET A 219 -6.18 -6.16 -7.22
C MET A 219 -6.51 -7.47 -6.51
N LEU A 220 -7.36 -7.42 -5.49
CA LEU A 220 -7.76 -8.54 -4.64
C LEU A 220 -9.28 -8.53 -4.44
N TRP A 221 -9.91 -9.70 -4.59
CA TRP A 221 -11.35 -9.90 -4.41
C TRP A 221 -11.65 -11.36 -4.03
N VAL A 222 -12.92 -11.70 -3.77
CA VAL A 222 -13.31 -13.11 -3.53
C VAL A 222 -14.01 -13.75 -4.73
N SER A 223 -13.83 -15.07 -4.91
CA SER A 223 -14.48 -15.83 -5.98
C SER A 223 -15.93 -16.22 -5.69
N ASP A 224 -16.28 -16.39 -4.41
CA ASP A 224 -17.62 -16.70 -3.94
C ASP A 224 -18.01 -15.73 -2.83
N ILE A 225 -18.89 -14.78 -3.15
CA ILE A 225 -19.37 -13.77 -2.21
C ILE A 225 -20.26 -14.36 -1.10
N LYS A 226 -20.64 -15.63 -1.19
CA LYS A 226 -21.40 -16.34 -0.15
C LYS A 226 -20.51 -17.08 0.84
N ALA A 227 -19.19 -17.06 0.62
CA ALA A 227 -18.21 -17.64 1.52
C ALA A 227 -17.30 -16.55 2.11
N PRO A 228 -16.76 -16.74 3.32
CA PRO A 228 -15.74 -15.85 3.87
C PRO A 228 -14.51 -15.75 2.96
N SER A 229 -13.73 -14.67 3.07
CA SER A 229 -12.45 -14.53 2.34
C SER A 229 -11.50 -15.70 2.64
N GLY A 230 -11.52 -16.19 3.88
CA GLY A 230 -10.63 -17.24 4.37
C GLY A 230 -9.19 -16.76 4.51
N SER A 231 -8.32 -17.67 4.98
CA SER A 231 -6.88 -17.39 5.10
C SER A 231 -6.28 -17.09 3.72
N PRO A 232 -5.32 -16.16 3.61
CA PRO A 232 -4.69 -15.80 2.33
C PRO A 232 -3.75 -16.88 1.74
N SER A 233 -3.53 -18.00 2.45
CA SER A 233 -2.60 -19.07 2.00
C SER A 233 -3.30 -20.34 1.48
N GLY A 234 -3.01 -20.73 0.23
CA GLY A 234 -3.34 -22.05 -0.35
C GLY A 234 -4.12 -22.02 -1.67
N SER A 235 -4.21 -23.16 -2.38
CA SER A 235 -5.02 -23.29 -3.61
C SER A 235 -6.53 -23.35 -3.35
N SER A 236 -6.93 -23.45 -2.08
CA SER A 236 -8.32 -23.59 -1.61
C SER A 236 -8.88 -22.30 -0.99
N THR A 237 -8.21 -21.15 -1.16
CA THR A 237 -8.69 -19.89 -0.60
C THR A 237 -9.82 -19.33 -1.46
N ASN A 238 -10.71 -18.54 -0.85
CA ASN A 238 -11.74 -17.83 -1.61
C ASN A 238 -11.21 -16.55 -2.25
N GLN A 239 -9.97 -16.16 -1.98
CA GLN A 239 -9.34 -14.94 -2.49
C GLN A 239 -8.79 -15.13 -3.92
N ARG A 240 -8.83 -14.09 -4.75
CA ARG A 240 -8.36 -14.07 -6.14
C ARG A 240 -7.60 -12.79 -6.44
N GLY A 241 -6.71 -12.84 -7.43
CA GLY A 241 -5.88 -11.72 -7.85
C GLY A 241 -4.52 -11.72 -7.13
N ALA A 242 -4.11 -10.55 -6.64
CA ALA A 242 -2.85 -10.30 -5.96
C ALA A 242 -2.87 -10.78 -4.50
N LEU A 243 -2.43 -12.01 -4.25
CA LEU A 243 -2.50 -12.63 -2.91
C LEU A 243 -1.40 -12.15 -1.93
N GLN A 244 -0.44 -11.36 -2.41
CA GLN A 244 0.59 -10.66 -1.65
C GLN A 244 0.46 -9.13 -1.85
N LEU A 245 -0.77 -8.61 -1.96
CA LEU A 245 -1.05 -7.20 -2.22
C LEU A 245 -0.68 -6.32 -1.02
N ALA A 246 0.60 -5.94 -0.98
CA ALA A 246 1.21 -5.10 0.04
C ALA A 246 2.11 -4.07 -0.66
N ASN A 247 1.83 -2.77 -0.49
CA ASN A 247 2.65 -1.73 -1.11
C ASN A 247 3.86 -1.33 -0.25
N SER A 248 4.73 -0.49 -0.81
CA SER A 248 5.96 -0.06 -0.13
C SER A 248 5.73 0.75 1.15
N THR A 249 4.65 1.54 1.24
CA THR A 249 4.51 2.62 2.25
C THR A 249 3.35 2.45 3.25
N MET A 250 2.41 1.55 3.01
CA MET A 250 1.25 1.31 3.88
C MET A 250 1.21 -0.13 4.40
N GLU A 251 1.73 -1.13 3.67
CA GLU A 251 1.89 -2.51 4.17
C GLU A 251 3.36 -2.91 4.28
N THR A 252 4.25 -1.95 4.53
CA THR A 252 5.70 -2.14 4.59
C THR A 252 6.11 -3.37 5.41
N THR A 253 5.54 -3.55 6.60
CA THR A 253 5.87 -4.65 7.51
C THR A 253 5.25 -5.99 7.15
N PHE A 254 4.29 -5.99 6.21
CA PHE A 254 3.59 -7.20 5.75
C PHE A 254 4.15 -7.74 4.44
N GLN A 255 5.19 -7.09 3.91
CA GLN A 255 5.97 -7.65 2.83
C GLN A 255 6.69 -8.92 3.30
N GLY A 256 6.86 -9.89 2.39
CA GLY A 256 7.46 -11.19 2.70
C GLY A 256 8.84 -11.10 3.38
N THR A 257 9.34 -12.23 3.88
CA THR A 257 10.66 -12.27 4.53
C THR A 257 11.76 -12.49 3.51
N LEU A 258 12.90 -11.82 3.70
CA LEU A 258 14.10 -11.96 2.85
C LEU A 258 15.20 -12.74 3.56
N LYS A 259 15.96 -13.52 2.80
CA LYS A 259 17.19 -14.19 3.26
C LYS A 259 18.19 -14.30 2.11
N VAL A 260 19.48 -14.35 2.44
CA VAL A 260 20.53 -14.64 1.47
C VAL A 260 20.69 -16.16 1.35
N VAL A 261 20.64 -16.67 0.12
CA VAL A 261 20.95 -18.07 -0.21
C VAL A 261 21.85 -18.06 -1.43
N ASN A 262 23.04 -18.66 -1.32
CA ASN A 262 24.02 -18.73 -2.42
C ASN A 262 24.29 -17.36 -3.06
N ASN A 263 24.53 -16.33 -2.23
CA ASN A 263 24.78 -14.95 -2.69
C ASN A 263 23.63 -14.34 -3.52
N ALA A 264 22.40 -14.79 -3.33
CA ALA A 264 21.20 -14.20 -3.91
C ALA A 264 20.14 -13.97 -2.84
N LEU A 265 19.32 -12.91 -3.00
CA LEU A 265 18.14 -12.71 -2.18
C LEU A 265 17.06 -13.72 -2.57
N THR A 266 16.45 -14.33 -1.57
CA THR A 266 15.26 -15.16 -1.73
C THR A 266 14.18 -14.66 -0.79
N ALA A 267 12.93 -14.67 -1.25
CA ALA A 267 11.80 -14.26 -0.44
C ALA A 267 10.90 -15.44 -0.07
N THR A 268 10.30 -15.37 1.12
CA THR A 268 9.19 -16.23 1.52
C THR A 268 7.94 -15.37 1.72
N PRO A 269 6.82 -15.69 1.05
CA PRO A 269 5.60 -14.92 1.22
C PRO A 269 5.05 -15.09 2.63
N THR A 270 4.54 -14.00 3.19
CA THR A 270 3.87 -13.94 4.50
C THR A 270 2.35 -13.95 4.35
N ASN A 271 1.83 -13.96 3.12
CA ASN A 271 0.41 -13.81 2.79
C ASN A 271 -0.17 -12.50 3.34
N GLY A 272 0.64 -11.44 3.34
CA GLY A 272 0.22 -10.09 3.69
C GLY A 272 -0.59 -9.50 2.54
N ASN A 273 -1.90 -9.40 2.74
CA ASN A 273 -2.79 -8.68 1.84
C ASN A 273 -3.96 -8.05 2.62
N CYS A 274 -4.74 -7.20 1.97
CA CYS A 274 -5.80 -6.43 2.62
C CYS A 274 -6.80 -7.34 3.37
N LEU A 275 -7.22 -8.46 2.77
CA LEU A 275 -8.20 -9.38 3.35
C LEU A 275 -7.64 -10.23 4.51
N ALA A 276 -6.32 -10.22 4.75
CA ALA A 276 -5.72 -10.87 5.92
C ALA A 276 -6.09 -10.13 7.23
N CYS A 277 -6.17 -8.80 7.17
CA CYS A 277 -6.58 -7.94 8.28
C CYS A 277 -8.06 -7.51 8.17
N HIS A 278 -8.57 -7.34 6.95
CA HIS A 278 -9.94 -6.94 6.65
C HIS A 278 -10.79 -8.12 6.17
N ASN A 279 -10.94 -9.13 7.04
CA ASN A 279 -11.62 -10.38 6.67
C ASN A 279 -13.07 -10.12 6.19
N TYR A 280 -13.43 -10.75 5.08
CA TYR A 280 -14.80 -10.73 4.59
C TYR A 280 -15.63 -11.82 5.27
N THR A 281 -16.73 -11.42 5.90
CA THR A 281 -17.80 -12.33 6.34
C THR A 281 -19.08 -11.95 5.60
N PRO A 282 -19.68 -12.88 4.83
CA PRO A 282 -20.91 -12.60 4.09
C PRO A 282 -22.01 -12.02 4.96
N GLY A 283 -22.60 -10.92 4.49
CA GLY A 283 -23.67 -10.22 5.20
C GLY A 283 -23.20 -9.32 6.34
N SER A 284 -21.90 -9.14 6.55
CA SER A 284 -21.38 -8.47 7.75
C SER A 284 -20.24 -7.48 7.46
N THR A 285 -20.20 -6.86 6.27
CA THR A 285 -19.14 -5.92 5.89
C THR A 285 -19.31 -4.51 6.46
N ALA A 286 -20.52 -4.14 6.89
CA ALA A 286 -20.78 -2.91 7.63
C ALA A 286 -20.69 -3.11 9.16
N ALA A 287 -20.44 -4.34 9.63
CA ALA A 287 -20.21 -4.57 11.05
C ALA A 287 -18.97 -3.76 11.48
N PRO A 288 -19.03 -3.06 12.62
CA PRO A 288 -17.91 -2.25 13.07
C PRO A 288 -16.67 -3.15 13.15
N PHE A 289 -15.57 -2.69 12.57
CA PHE A 289 -14.24 -3.31 12.60
C PHE A 289 -13.91 -4.44 11.60
N THR A 290 -14.76 -4.80 10.63
CA THR A 290 -14.45 -5.97 9.77
C THR A 290 -13.74 -5.61 8.45
N THR A 291 -14.21 -4.61 7.70
CA THR A 291 -13.76 -4.41 6.31
C THR A 291 -13.31 -2.98 5.97
N SER A 292 -13.77 -1.95 6.65
CA SER A 292 -13.44 -0.54 6.33
C SER A 292 -13.01 0.24 7.57
N HIS A 293 -12.01 1.14 7.41
CA HIS A 293 -11.53 1.98 8.50
C HIS A 293 -12.53 3.07 8.90
N ILE A 294 -13.53 3.36 8.06
CA ILE A 294 -14.51 4.43 8.34
C ILE A 294 -15.29 4.20 9.64
N PHE A 295 -15.57 2.95 9.97
CA PHE A 295 -16.37 2.62 11.14
C PHE A 295 -15.62 2.84 12.44
N SER A 296 -14.29 2.68 12.46
CA SER A 296 -13.47 3.10 13.60
C SER A 296 -13.35 4.62 13.70
N THR A 297 -13.32 5.34 12.58
CA THR A 297 -13.06 6.79 12.56
C THR A 297 -14.32 7.63 12.79
N ILE A 298 -15.47 7.26 12.22
CA ILE A 298 -16.72 8.04 12.32
C ILE A 298 -17.56 7.62 13.53
N ILE A 299 -17.77 6.32 13.79
CA ILE A 299 -18.61 5.89 14.92
C ILE A 299 -17.99 6.30 16.26
N ALA A 300 -16.66 6.27 16.38
CA ALA A 300 -15.96 6.71 17.59
C ALA A 300 -16.16 8.21 17.89
N ASN A 301 -16.32 9.04 16.85
CA ASN A 301 -16.47 10.49 16.98
C ASN A 301 -17.95 10.95 17.04
N ILE A 302 -18.92 10.13 16.63
CA ILE A 302 -20.36 10.41 16.81
C ILE A 302 -20.82 10.15 18.27
N LYS A 303 -20.06 9.36 19.04
CA LYS A 303 -20.36 9.06 20.45
C LYS A 303 -19.71 10.01 21.46
N LYS A 304 -19.06 11.09 21.00
CA LYS A 304 -18.63 12.24 21.83
C LYS A 304 -19.56 13.42 21.58
#